data_AF-A0A926CB01-F1
#
_entry.id   AF-A0A926CB01-F1
#
_cell.length_a   1.000
_cell.length_b   1.000
_cell.length_c   1.000
_cell.angle_alpha   90.00
_cell.angle_beta   90.00
_cell.angle_gamma   90.00
#
_symmetry.space_group_name_H-M   'P 1'
#
loop_
_entity.id
_entity.type
_entity.pdbx_description
1 polymer ?
#
loop_
_entity_poly.entity_id
_entity_poly.type
_entity_poly.pdbx_seq_one_letter_code
_entity_poly.pdbx_strand_id
1 'polypeptide(L)'
;MTSCNSVRDELATAPIAIDPEIQQHVQGCPACARYAARHATLDTAMRAELRWEMPADLSARLMALALAPIAFGPAQPKRFHVVLAYLVAVLSILLALLVGWYGVSQLLAQFNFQAQLAALLALPSQALADLTQALPESRYLVDFFLRVRTQLVWLMMVALVWAMLDRWNPQVTMQRQQRA
;
A
#
# COMPACT_ATOMS: atom_id res chain seq x y z
N MET A 1 32.33 -25.96 -1.49
CA MET A 1 33.36 -26.07 -0.44
C MET A 1 34.27 -24.86 -0.59
N THR A 2 34.21 -23.90 0.33
CA THR A 2 35.12 -22.75 0.37
C THR A 2 36.53 -23.23 0.70
N SER A 3 37.50 -22.82 -0.11
CA SER A 3 38.89 -23.22 0.08
C SER A 3 39.55 -22.36 1.17
N CYS A 4 40.50 -22.91 1.93
CA CYS A 4 41.23 -22.13 2.92
C CYS A 4 41.99 -20.94 2.30
N ASN A 5 42.37 -21.04 1.01
CA ASN A 5 43.08 -19.96 0.33
C ASN A 5 42.14 -18.79 0.02
N SER A 6 40.96 -19.07 -0.56
CA SER A 6 39.95 -18.03 -0.83
C SER A 6 39.50 -17.31 0.44
N VAL A 7 39.31 -18.05 1.53
CA VAL A 7 38.96 -17.47 2.84
C VAL A 7 40.07 -16.56 3.38
N ARG A 8 41.34 -16.90 3.16
CA ARG A 8 42.47 -16.07 3.62
C ARG A 8 42.61 -14.80 2.80
N ASP A 9 42.37 -14.87 1.49
CA ASP A 9 42.38 -13.71 0.60
C ASP A 9 41.25 -12.73 0.96
N GLU A 10 40.05 -13.25 1.25
CA GLU A 10 38.91 -12.44 1.69
C GLU A 10 39.17 -11.80 3.07
N LEU A 11 39.72 -12.56 4.03
CA LEU A 11 40.08 -12.04 5.36
C LEU A 11 41.13 -10.93 5.32
N ALA A 12 42.03 -10.94 4.33
CA ALA A 12 43.03 -9.89 4.17
C ALA A 12 42.44 -8.60 3.58
N THR A 13 41.33 -8.70 2.84
CA THR A 13 40.75 -7.58 2.10
C THR A 13 39.60 -6.91 2.87
N ALA A 14 38.82 -7.70 3.61
CA ALA A 14 37.69 -7.20 4.38
C ALA A 14 37.63 -7.87 5.77
N PRO A 15 37.49 -7.09 6.86
CA PRO A 15 37.28 -7.66 8.17
C PRO A 15 35.95 -8.43 8.23
N ILE A 16 35.98 -9.56 8.95
CA ILE A 16 35.02 -10.68 9.17
C ILE A 16 33.50 -10.33 9.23
N ALA A 17 33.12 -9.06 9.33
CA ALA A 17 31.78 -8.61 9.67
C ALA A 17 30.72 -8.81 8.58
N ILE A 18 31.07 -9.17 7.35
CA ILE A 18 30.14 -9.05 6.21
C ILE A 18 29.61 -10.41 5.70
N ASP A 19 30.36 -11.51 5.82
CA ASP A 19 29.97 -12.81 5.22
C ASP A 19 29.78 -13.94 6.25
N PRO A 20 28.56 -14.52 6.38
CA PRO A 20 28.30 -15.63 7.30
C PRO A 20 29.00 -16.94 6.90
N GLU A 21 29.29 -17.17 5.61
CA GLU A 21 29.96 -18.41 5.15
C GLU A 21 31.43 -18.44 5.58
N ILE A 22 32.10 -17.30 5.53
CA ILE A 22 33.48 -17.12 6.01
C ILE A 22 33.54 -17.34 7.51
N GLN A 23 32.59 -16.79 8.27
CA GLN A 23 32.51 -16.97 9.72
C GLN A 23 32.37 -18.45 10.10
N GLN A 24 31.48 -19.17 9.41
CA GLN A 24 31.30 -20.60 9.64
C GLN A 24 32.58 -21.40 9.33
N HIS A 25 33.29 -21.06 8.25
CA HIS A 25 34.57 -21.70 7.92
C HIS A 25 35.66 -21.41 8.96
N VAL A 26 35.79 -20.16 9.43
CA VAL A 26 36.78 -19.76 10.45
C VAL A 26 36.53 -20.48 11.78
N GLN A 27 35.27 -20.68 12.16
CA GLN A 27 34.92 -21.47 13.35
C GLN A 27 35.25 -22.96 13.19
N GLY A 28 35.12 -23.50 11.96
CA GLY A 28 35.43 -24.91 11.67
C GLY A 28 36.90 -25.22 11.40
N CYS A 29 37.72 -24.21 11.05
CA CYS A 29 39.12 -24.41 10.65
C CYS A 29 40.11 -23.71 11.61
N PRO A 30 40.92 -24.44 12.40
CA PRO A 30 41.83 -23.85 13.37
C PRO A 30 42.97 -23.04 12.73
N ALA A 31 43.34 -23.35 11.48
CA ALA A 31 44.36 -22.60 10.75
C ALA A 31 43.85 -21.20 10.35
N CYS A 32 42.62 -21.12 9.82
CA CYS A 32 41.98 -19.86 9.45
C CYS A 32 41.65 -19.02 10.70
N ALA A 33 41.25 -19.64 11.83
CA ALA A 33 41.06 -18.95 13.10
C ALA A 33 42.35 -18.26 13.61
N ARG A 34 43.49 -18.97 13.57
CA ARG A 34 44.78 -18.39 13.96
C ARG A 34 45.21 -17.26 13.01
N TYR A 35 44.95 -17.41 11.71
CA TYR A 35 45.24 -16.38 10.72
C TYR A 35 44.41 -15.11 10.98
N ALA A 36 43.10 -15.25 11.19
CA ALA A 36 42.20 -14.15 11.52
C ALA A 36 42.61 -13.42 12.81
N ALA A 37 42.98 -14.16 13.86
CA ALA A 37 43.43 -13.57 15.12
C ALA A 37 44.71 -12.73 14.95
N ARG A 38 45.69 -13.22 14.18
CA ARG A 38 46.92 -12.47 13.88
C ARG A 38 46.63 -11.20 13.08
N HIS A 39 45.77 -11.30 12.07
CA HIS A 39 45.39 -10.13 11.26
C HIS A 39 44.71 -9.07 12.13
N ALA A 40 43.77 -9.46 12.99
CA ALA A 40 43.10 -8.55 13.91
C ALA A 40 44.10 -7.84 14.85
N THR A 41 45.10 -8.55 15.38
CA THR A 41 46.14 -7.92 16.21
C THR A 41 46.97 -6.90 15.43
N LEU A 42 47.34 -7.20 14.19
CA LEU A 42 48.08 -6.27 13.33
C LEU A 42 47.24 -5.03 13.00
N ASP A 43 45.97 -5.22 12.65
CA ASP A 43 45.04 -4.11 12.38
C ASP A 43 44.89 -3.20 13.60
N THR A 44 44.78 -3.77 14.81
CA THR A 44 44.71 -2.97 16.04
C THR A 44 45.99 -2.18 16.30
N ALA A 45 47.16 -2.79 16.07
CA ALA A 45 48.44 -2.12 16.24
C ALA A 45 48.62 -1.00 15.20
N MET A 46 48.31 -1.28 13.92
CA MET A 46 48.35 -0.28 12.86
C MET A 46 47.40 0.88 13.11
N ARG A 47 46.17 0.63 13.56
CA ARG A 47 45.22 1.70 13.91
C ARG A 47 45.67 2.52 15.12
N ALA A 48 46.40 1.91 16.05
CA ALA A 48 46.97 2.62 17.19
C ALA A 48 48.11 3.56 16.77
N GLU A 49 48.89 3.20 15.75
CA GLU A 49 49.92 4.06 15.16
C GLU A 49 49.32 5.13 14.23
N LEU A 50 48.27 4.79 13.48
CA LEU A 50 47.51 5.68 12.58
C LEU A 50 46.53 6.59 13.33
N ARG A 51 46.84 6.96 14.57
CA ARG A 51 46.02 7.89 15.36
C ARG A 51 46.02 9.26 14.69
N TRP A 52 44.97 9.51 13.91
CA TRP A 52 44.59 10.86 13.54
C TRP A 52 44.11 11.58 14.79
N GLU A 53 44.68 12.75 15.08
CA GLU A 53 44.12 13.66 16.08
C GLU A 53 42.70 14.01 15.64
N MET A 54 41.72 13.48 16.37
CA MET A 54 40.32 13.75 16.09
C MET A 54 40.04 15.22 16.42
N PRO A 55 39.51 16.02 15.49
CA PRO A 55 39.20 17.41 15.76
C PRO A 55 38.25 17.52 16.96
N ALA A 56 38.59 18.38 17.92
CA ALA A 56 37.82 18.55 19.16
C ALA A 56 36.34 18.92 18.89
N ASP A 57 36.08 19.62 17.78
CA ASP A 57 34.72 19.96 17.35
C ASP A 57 33.90 18.73 16.97
N LEU A 58 34.51 17.74 16.33
CA LEU A 58 33.84 16.49 15.93
C LEU A 58 33.58 15.60 17.14
N SER A 59 34.55 15.47 18.04
CA SER A 59 34.35 14.68 19.26
C SER A 59 33.28 15.31 20.17
N ALA A 60 33.24 16.63 20.30
CA ALA A 60 32.21 17.35 21.04
C ALA A 60 30.81 17.15 20.42
N ARG A 61 30.68 17.23 19.09
CA ARG A 61 29.40 16.98 18.39
C ARG A 61 28.95 15.53 18.52
N LEU A 62 29.87 14.57 18.43
CA LEU A 62 29.57 13.15 18.61
C LEU A 62 29.18 12.84 20.06
N MET A 63 29.84 13.44 21.05
CA MET A 63 29.41 13.35 22.44
C MET A 63 28.03 13.97 22.63
N ALA A 64 27.77 15.14 22.04
CA ALA A 64 26.45 15.77 22.10
C ALA A 64 25.37 14.87 21.46
N LEU A 65 25.67 14.18 20.37
CA LEU A 65 24.76 13.19 19.74
C LEU A 65 24.59 11.93 20.59
N ALA A 66 25.64 11.42 21.23
CA ALA A 66 25.58 10.22 22.06
C ALA A 66 24.86 10.46 23.40
N LEU A 67 24.98 11.66 23.97
CA LEU A 67 24.26 12.08 25.18
C LEU A 67 22.86 12.63 24.87
N ALA A 68 22.61 13.10 23.65
CA ALA A 68 21.26 13.38 23.22
C ALA A 68 20.48 12.06 23.24
N PRO A 69 19.27 12.02 23.82
CA PRO A 69 18.38 10.89 23.63
C PRO A 69 18.07 10.85 22.14
N ILE A 70 18.81 10.05 21.37
CA ILE A 70 18.54 9.87 19.96
C ILE A 70 17.25 9.07 19.90
N ALA A 71 16.14 9.78 19.84
CA ALA A 71 14.85 9.22 19.56
C ALA A 71 14.84 8.78 18.09
N PHE A 72 15.55 7.70 17.78
CA PHE A 72 15.28 6.86 16.61
C PHE A 72 14.00 6.06 16.84
N GLY A 73 12.93 6.74 17.21
CA GLY A 73 11.58 6.22 17.15
C GLY A 73 10.90 6.89 15.96
N PRO A 74 10.04 6.19 15.20
CA PRO A 74 9.16 6.90 14.28
C PRO A 74 8.44 7.97 15.09
N ALA A 75 8.68 9.25 14.79
CA ALA A 75 8.03 10.35 15.47
C ALA A 75 6.53 10.11 15.31
N GLN A 76 5.85 9.65 16.37
CA GLN A 76 4.44 9.32 16.27
C GLN A 76 3.73 10.61 15.88
N PRO A 77 3.11 10.67 14.68
CA PRO A 77 2.51 11.90 14.22
C PRO A 77 1.40 12.24 15.20
N LYS A 78 1.47 13.46 15.78
CA LYS A 78 0.41 13.97 16.65
C LYS A 78 -0.91 13.79 15.89
N ARG A 79 -1.88 13.08 16.48
CA ARG A 79 -3.15 12.68 15.83
C ARG A 79 -3.83 13.81 15.05
N PHE A 80 -3.66 15.05 15.50
CA PHE A 80 -4.10 16.26 14.81
C PHE A 80 -3.59 16.38 13.36
N HIS A 81 -2.32 16.07 13.09
CA HIS A 81 -1.73 16.18 11.75
C HIS A 81 -2.27 15.11 10.81
N VAL A 82 -2.50 13.90 11.33
CA VAL A 82 -3.12 12.80 10.59
C VAL A 82 -4.56 13.17 10.23
N VAL A 83 -5.34 13.68 11.19
CA VAL A 83 -6.72 14.13 10.95
C VAL A 83 -6.76 15.26 9.94
N LEU A 84 -5.87 16.27 10.05
CA LEU A 84 -5.79 17.37 9.10
C LEU A 84 -5.47 16.86 7.68
N ALA A 85 -4.50 15.96 7.54
CA ALA A 85 -4.12 15.38 6.26
C ALA A 85 -5.28 14.60 5.62
N TYR A 86 -6.02 13.81 6.41
CA TYR A 86 -7.22 13.13 5.93
C TYR A 86 -8.32 14.11 5.51
N LEU A 87 -8.54 15.17 6.27
CA LEU A 87 -9.56 16.17 5.95
C LEU A 87 -9.23 16.88 4.63
N VAL A 88 -7.97 17.27 4.43
CA VAL A 88 -7.49 17.86 3.19
C VAL A 88 -7.61 16.88 2.01
N ALA A 89 -7.27 15.62 2.20
CA ALA A 89 -7.40 14.59 1.16
C ALA A 89 -8.86 14.33 0.77
N VAL A 90 -9.78 14.27 1.74
CA VAL A 90 -11.21 14.11 1.46
C VAL A 90 -11.76 15.34 0.73
N LEU A 91 -11.35 16.54 1.17
CA LEU A 91 -11.79 17.78 0.55
C LEU A 91 -11.30 17.88 -0.90
N SER A 92 -10.05 17.47 -1.19
CA SER A 92 -9.51 17.50 -2.54
C SER A 92 -10.21 16.51 -3.47
N ILE A 93 -10.52 15.31 -2.98
CA ILE A 93 -11.30 14.31 -3.73
C ILE A 93 -12.70 14.83 -4.04
N LEU A 94 -13.39 15.40 -3.04
CA LEU A 94 -14.72 15.97 -3.22
C LEU A 94 -14.69 17.12 -4.24
N LEU A 95 -13.70 17.99 -4.16
CA LEU A 95 -13.55 19.12 -5.08
C LEU A 95 -13.28 18.62 -6.51
N ALA A 96 -12.42 17.62 -6.68
CA ALA A 96 -12.15 17.01 -7.98
C ALA A 96 -13.41 16.36 -8.59
N LEU A 97 -14.20 15.65 -7.77
CA LEU A 97 -15.48 15.09 -8.20
C LEU A 97 -16.46 16.19 -8.63
N LEU A 98 -16.56 17.27 -7.84
CA LEU A 98 -17.48 18.37 -8.12
C LEU A 98 -17.13 19.08 -9.43
N VAL A 99 -15.84 19.36 -9.64
CA VAL A 99 -15.34 19.99 -10.87
C VAL A 99 -15.53 19.07 -12.08
N GLY A 100 -15.23 17.78 -11.94
CA GLY A 100 -15.46 16.79 -12.99
C GLY A 100 -16.94 16.69 -13.36
N TRP A 101 -17.82 16.62 -12.35
CA TRP A 101 -19.27 16.58 -12.56
C TRP A 101 -19.79 17.85 -13.24
N TYR A 102 -19.34 19.02 -12.81
CA TYR A 102 -19.73 20.30 -13.40
C TYR A 102 -19.26 20.44 -14.85
N GLY A 103 -18.03 20.01 -15.16
CA GLY A 103 -17.53 20.00 -16.54
C GLY A 103 -18.33 19.07 -17.44
N VAL A 104 -18.64 17.86 -16.95
CA VAL A 104 -19.45 16.87 -17.68
C VAL A 104 -20.87 17.37 -17.91
N SER A 105 -21.52 17.98 -16.91
CA SER A 105 -22.89 18.50 -17.05
C SER A 105 -22.97 19.65 -18.05
N GLN A 106 -21.96 20.53 -18.08
CA GLN A 106 -21.88 21.61 -19.08
C GLN A 106 -21.64 21.08 -20.49
N LEU A 107 -20.77 20.08 -20.65
CA LEU A 107 -20.58 19.38 -21.94
C LEU A 107 -21.88 18.70 -22.41
N LEU A 108 -22.56 17.98 -21.53
CA LEU A 108 -23.85 17.34 -21.84
C LEU A 108 -24.93 18.34 -22.24
N ALA A 109 -24.97 19.51 -21.60
CA ALA A 109 -25.91 20.58 -21.93
C ALA A 109 -25.65 21.17 -23.34
N GLN A 110 -24.38 21.29 -23.75
CA GLN A 110 -24.06 21.78 -25.10
C GLN A 110 -24.33 20.76 -26.20
N PHE A 111 -24.19 19.47 -25.92
CA PHE A 111 -24.28 18.44 -26.94
C PHE A 111 -25.70 17.90 -27.23
N ASN A 112 -26.77 18.41 -26.61
CA ASN A 112 -28.15 17.88 -26.75
C ASN A 112 -28.23 16.33 -26.61
N PHE A 113 -27.23 15.71 -25.95
CA PHE A 113 -27.12 14.27 -25.79
C PHE A 113 -28.31 13.72 -24.99
N GLN A 114 -28.87 14.55 -24.10
CA GLN A 114 -30.07 14.23 -23.34
C GLN A 114 -31.31 14.08 -24.24
N ALA A 115 -31.45 14.88 -25.30
CA ALA A 115 -32.56 14.76 -26.24
C ALA A 115 -32.38 13.51 -27.14
N GLN A 116 -31.15 13.22 -27.56
CA GLN A 116 -30.85 12.01 -28.34
C GLN A 116 -31.00 10.73 -27.51
N LEU A 117 -30.56 10.72 -26.25
CA LEU A 117 -30.82 9.61 -25.33
C LEU A 117 -32.31 9.48 -25.05
N ALA A 118 -33.03 10.57 -24.79
CA ALA A 118 -34.47 10.50 -24.56
C ALA A 118 -35.20 9.91 -25.78
N ALA A 119 -34.78 10.28 -27.01
CA ALA A 119 -35.33 9.68 -28.23
C ALA A 119 -34.96 8.19 -28.37
N LEU A 120 -33.72 7.80 -28.07
CA LEU A 120 -33.28 6.40 -28.10
C LEU A 120 -33.99 5.53 -27.04
N LEU A 121 -34.21 6.08 -25.84
CA LEU A 121 -34.89 5.38 -24.75
C LEU A 121 -36.42 5.38 -24.90
N ALA A 122 -37.00 6.29 -25.70
CA ALA A 122 -38.43 6.32 -26.01
C ALA A 122 -38.83 5.38 -27.17
N LEU A 123 -37.91 5.09 -28.09
CA LEU A 123 -38.12 4.11 -29.17
C LEU A 123 -38.62 2.73 -28.70
N PRO A 124 -38.02 2.09 -27.68
CA PRO A 124 -38.48 0.77 -27.25
C PRO A 124 -39.86 0.80 -26.59
N SER A 125 -40.23 1.88 -25.90
CA SER A 125 -41.57 1.99 -25.31
C SER A 125 -42.66 2.23 -26.35
N GLN A 126 -42.35 2.98 -27.41
CA GLN A 126 -43.22 3.15 -28.58
C GLN A 126 -43.38 1.85 -29.36
N ALA A 127 -42.28 1.14 -29.62
CA ALA A 127 -42.33 -0.18 -30.27
C ALA A 127 -43.11 -1.22 -29.44
N LEU A 128 -42.99 -1.19 -28.10
CA LEU A 128 -43.80 -2.03 -27.22
C LEU A 128 -45.29 -1.66 -27.27
N ALA A 129 -45.62 -0.37 -27.33
CA ALA A 129 -47.00 0.10 -27.42
C ALA A 129 -47.65 -0.37 -28.74
N ASP A 130 -46.92 -0.29 -29.86
CA ASP A 130 -47.39 -0.77 -31.15
C ASP A 130 -47.53 -2.31 -31.18
N LEU A 131 -46.57 -3.06 -30.62
CA LEU A 131 -46.67 -4.53 -30.52
C LEU A 131 -47.83 -4.99 -29.62
N THR A 132 -48.08 -4.28 -28.52
CA THR A 132 -49.17 -4.60 -27.57
C THR A 132 -50.55 -4.14 -28.03
N GLN A 133 -50.63 -3.26 -29.03
CA GLN A 133 -51.85 -2.99 -29.79
C GLN A 133 -52.11 -4.06 -30.87
N ALA A 134 -51.06 -4.55 -31.54
CA ALA A 134 -51.21 -5.56 -32.59
C ALA A 134 -51.52 -6.98 -32.07
N LEU A 135 -51.04 -7.36 -30.88
CA LEU A 135 -51.30 -8.68 -30.27
C LEU A 135 -51.72 -8.56 -28.79
N PRO A 136 -53.03 -8.62 -28.47
CA PRO A 136 -53.53 -8.43 -27.09
C PRO A 136 -53.15 -9.58 -26.13
N GLU A 137 -52.87 -10.79 -26.64
CA GLU A 137 -52.36 -11.94 -25.87
C GLU A 137 -50.98 -11.68 -25.24
N SER A 138 -50.15 -10.84 -25.87
CA SER A 138 -48.78 -10.54 -25.39
C SER A 138 -48.74 -9.70 -24.11
N ARG A 139 -49.86 -9.04 -23.75
CA ARG A 139 -49.95 -8.14 -22.59
C ARG A 139 -49.65 -8.86 -21.26
N TYR A 140 -50.08 -10.11 -21.12
CA TYR A 140 -49.82 -10.91 -19.92
C TYR A 140 -48.33 -11.24 -19.74
N LEU A 141 -47.63 -11.55 -20.84
CA LEU A 141 -46.20 -11.86 -20.82
C LEU A 141 -45.35 -10.62 -20.50
N VAL A 142 -45.71 -9.47 -21.06
CA VAL A 142 -45.04 -8.19 -20.80
C VAL A 142 -45.23 -7.74 -19.35
N ASP A 143 -46.44 -7.82 -18.82
CA ASP A 143 -46.73 -7.47 -17.42
C ASP A 143 -46.06 -8.43 -16.43
N PHE A 144 -45.92 -9.71 -16.80
CA PHE A 144 -45.17 -10.67 -16.00
C PHE A 144 -43.68 -10.31 -15.98
N PHE A 145 -43.08 -10.02 -17.14
CA PHE A 145 -41.68 -9.59 -17.24
C PHE A 145 -41.39 -8.30 -16.47
N LEU A 146 -42.30 -7.32 -16.51
CA LEU A 146 -42.17 -6.08 -15.75
C LEU A 146 -42.21 -6.32 -14.24
N ARG A 147 -43.07 -7.23 -13.76
CA ARG A 147 -43.11 -7.64 -12.35
C ARG A 147 -41.84 -8.38 -11.93
N VAL A 148 -41.35 -9.31 -12.74
CA VAL A 148 -40.10 -10.04 -12.49
C VAL A 148 -38.91 -9.10 -12.43
N ARG A 149 -38.81 -8.14 -13.37
CA ARG A 149 -37.78 -7.11 -13.35
C ARG A 149 -37.83 -6.29 -12.06
N THR A 150 -39.02 -5.86 -11.65
CA THR A 150 -39.20 -5.06 -10.43
C THR A 150 -38.76 -5.84 -9.18
N GLN A 151 -39.10 -7.13 -9.10
CA GLN A 151 -38.66 -8.03 -8.04
C GLN A 151 -37.12 -8.19 -8.03
N LEU A 152 -36.50 -8.37 -9.20
CA LEU A 152 -35.05 -8.47 -9.35
C LEU A 152 -34.32 -7.21 -8.90
N VAL A 153 -34.82 -6.01 -9.25
CA VAL A 153 -34.23 -4.74 -8.82
C VAL A 153 -34.30 -4.61 -7.31
N TRP A 154 -35.42 -4.99 -6.70
CA TRP A 154 -35.57 -4.97 -5.25
C TRP A 154 -34.58 -5.93 -4.56
N LEU A 155 -34.44 -7.15 -5.08
CA LEU A 155 -33.46 -8.12 -4.58
C LEU A 155 -32.02 -7.61 -4.73
N MET A 156 -31.69 -6.99 -5.85
CA MET A 156 -30.36 -6.41 -6.07
C MET A 156 -30.09 -5.28 -5.08
N MET A 157 -31.09 -4.43 -4.80
CA MET A 157 -30.96 -3.35 -3.83
C MET A 157 -30.74 -3.89 -2.42
N VAL A 158 -31.49 -4.91 -2.00
CA VAL A 158 -31.28 -5.60 -0.71
C VAL A 158 -29.90 -6.23 -0.64
N ALA A 159 -29.46 -6.92 -1.68
CA ALA A 159 -28.14 -7.54 -1.73
C ALA A 159 -27.00 -6.50 -1.63
N LEU A 160 -27.17 -5.35 -2.27
CA LEU A 160 -26.17 -4.28 -2.25
C LEU A 160 -26.10 -3.58 -0.89
N VAL A 161 -27.25 -3.32 -0.26
CA VAL A 161 -27.32 -2.83 1.12
C VAL A 161 -26.68 -3.83 2.09
N TRP A 162 -26.97 -5.12 1.92
CA TRP A 162 -26.41 -6.18 2.75
C TRP A 162 -24.89 -6.29 2.59
N ALA A 163 -24.37 -6.26 1.36
CA ALA A 163 -22.93 -6.26 1.08
C ALA A 163 -22.21 -5.04 1.65
N MET A 164 -22.86 -3.88 1.64
CA MET A 164 -22.32 -2.66 2.25
C MET A 164 -22.27 -2.77 3.78
N LEU A 165 -23.26 -3.40 4.40
CA LEU A 165 -23.33 -3.62 5.84
C LEU A 165 -22.29 -4.66 6.31
N ASP A 166 -22.10 -5.74 5.55
CA ASP A 166 -21.11 -6.79 5.87
C ASP A 166 -19.68 -6.24 5.86
N ARG A 167 -19.38 -5.37 4.91
CA ARG A 167 -18.09 -4.65 4.84
C ARG A 167 -17.84 -3.73 6.05
N TRP A 168 -18.90 -3.32 6.75
CA TRP A 168 -18.81 -2.45 7.91
C TRP A 168 -18.72 -3.21 9.24
N ASN A 169 -18.75 -4.56 9.26
CA ASN A 169 -18.69 -5.32 10.51
C ASN A 169 -17.24 -5.42 11.06
N PRO A 170 -16.86 -4.63 12.09
CA PRO A 170 -15.50 -4.58 12.59
C PRO A 170 -15.18 -5.71 13.59
N GLN A 171 -16.14 -6.60 13.87
CA GLN A 171 -16.00 -7.67 14.85
C GLN A 171 -15.10 -8.81 14.37
N VAL A 172 -14.98 -9.02 13.05
CA VAL A 172 -14.13 -10.08 12.45
C VAL A 172 -12.64 -9.77 12.62
N THR A 173 -12.26 -8.48 12.63
CA THR A 173 -10.87 -8.06 12.84
C THR A 173 -10.40 -8.24 14.28
N MET A 174 -11.28 -8.12 15.29
CA MET A 174 -10.87 -8.25 16.70
C MET A 174 -10.66 -9.71 17.13
N GLN A 175 -11.43 -10.67 16.61
CA GLN A 175 -11.27 -12.09 16.96
C GLN A 175 -9.99 -12.72 16.37
N ARG A 176 -9.48 -12.21 15.25
CA ARG A 176 -8.21 -12.70 14.66
C ARG A 176 -6.98 -12.25 15.45
N GLN A 177 -7.08 -11.12 16.16
CA GLN A 177 -5.99 -10.54 16.92
C GLN A 177 -5.88 -11.09 18.36
N GLN A 178 -6.91 -11.80 18.84
CA GLN A 178 -6.90 -12.49 20.14
C GLN A 178 -6.46 -13.96 20.06
N ARG A 179 -6.26 -14.51 18.84
CA ARG A 179 -5.83 -15.90 18.63
C ARG A 179 -4.41 -16.03 18.03
N ALA A 180 -3.69 -14.93 17.87
CA ALA A 180 -2.27 -14.88 17.51
C ALA A 180 -1.48 -14.34 18.70
#